data_AF-A0A447L1T5-F1
#
_entry.id   AF-A0A447L1T5-F1
#
_cell.length_a   1.000
_cell.length_b   1.000
_cell.length_c   1.000
_cell.angle_alpha   90.00
_cell.angle_beta   90.00
_cell.angle_gamma   90.00
#
_symmetry.space_group_name_H-M   'P 1'
#
loop_
_entity.id
_entity.type
_entity.pdbx_description
1 polymer ?
#
loop_
_entity_poly.entity_id
_entity_poly.type
_entity_poly.pdbx_seq_one_letter_code
_entity_poly.pdbx_strand_id
1 'polypeptide(L)' 'MSKQQIGVVGMAVMGRNLALNIESRGYTVSIFNRSGDKTDEVIAENPG' A
#
# COMPACT_ATOMS: atom_id res chain seq x y z
N MET A 1 -10.61 10.09 -11.03
CA MET A 1 -9.61 9.15 -10.47
C MET A 1 -9.89 7.77 -11.03
N SER A 2 -8.86 7.07 -11.52
CA SER A 2 -8.98 5.63 -11.79
C SER A 2 -9.21 4.90 -10.47
N LYS A 3 -9.96 3.80 -10.50
CA LYS A 3 -10.15 2.95 -9.32
C LYS A 3 -9.07 1.88 -9.32
N GLN A 4 -8.37 1.75 -8.20
CA GLN A 4 -7.46 0.65 -7.94
C GLN A 4 -8.27 -0.63 -7.69
N GLN A 5 -7.66 -1.77 -8.00
CA GLN A 5 -8.33 -3.06 -7.93
C GLN A 5 -8.51 -3.54 -6.49
N ILE A 6 -7.56 -3.22 -5.61
CA ILE A 6 -7.51 -3.71 -4.22
C ILE A 6 -7.19 -2.55 -3.28
N GLY A 7 -7.73 -2.59 -2.05
CA GLY A 7 -7.41 -1.66 -0.97
C GLY A 7 -6.89 -2.39 0.26
N VAL A 8 -5.82 -1.88 0.88
CA VAL A 8 -5.26 -2.39 2.13
C VAL A 8 -5.25 -1.28 3.18
N VAL A 9 -5.88 -1.55 4.32
CA VAL A 9 -5.92 -0.63 5.46
C VAL A 9 -5.03 -1.16 6.59
N GLY A 10 -4.09 -0.35 7.04
CA GLY A 10 -3.12 -0.65 8.09
C GLY A 10 -1.73 -0.90 7.51
N MET A 11 -0.80 0.03 7.74
CA MET A 11 0.56 0.00 7.17
C MET A 11 1.64 -0.35 8.21
N ALA A 12 1.32 -1.27 9.11
CA ALA A 12 2.32 -1.97 9.91
C ALA A 12 3.06 -3.01 9.03
N VAL A 13 3.91 -3.85 9.64
CA VAL A 13 4.77 -4.80 8.90
C VAL A 13 3.97 -5.76 8.01
N MET A 14 2.93 -6.42 8.54
CA MET A 14 2.15 -7.38 7.73
C MET A 14 1.35 -6.70 6.61
N GLY A 15 0.73 -5.56 6.89
CA GLY A 15 -0.10 -4.86 5.91
C GLY A 15 0.71 -4.30 4.75
N ARG A 16 1.90 -3.76 5.03
CA ARG A 16 2.87 -3.33 3.99
C ARG A 16 3.27 -4.52 3.11
N ASN A 17 3.69 -5.63 3.71
CA ASN A 17 4.13 -6.82 2.96
C ASN A 17 3.01 -7.43 2.12
N LEU A 18 1.77 -7.41 2.61
CA LEU A 18 0.61 -7.86 1.86
C LEU A 18 0.34 -6.96 0.64
N ALA A 19 0.37 -5.64 0.82
CA ALA A 19 0.17 -4.69 -0.27
C ALA A 19 1.23 -4.88 -1.37
N LEU A 20 2.51 -5.03 -1.00
CA LEU A 20 3.62 -5.28 -1.93
C LEU A 20 3.51 -6.66 -2.61
N ASN A 21 3.03 -7.69 -1.91
CA ASN A 21 2.82 -9.01 -2.53
C ASN A 21 1.73 -8.96 -3.61
N ILE A 22 0.70 -8.14 -3.39
CA ILE A 22 -0.40 -7.98 -4.35
C ILE A 22 0.06 -7.12 -5.54
N GLU A 23 0.79 -6.05 -5.26
CA GLU A 23 1.37 -5.16 -6.29
C GLU A 23 2.33 -5.93 -7.20
N SER A 24 3.25 -6.74 -6.65
CA SER A 24 4.20 -7.56 -7.44
C SER A 24 3.55 -8.61 -8.35
N ARG A 25 2.25 -8.87 -8.20
CA ARG A 25 1.45 -9.73 -9.11
C ARG A 25 0.75 -8.93 -10.21
N GLY A 26 1.04 -7.64 -10.34
CA GLY A 26 0.50 -6.74 -11.37
C GLY A 26 -0.85 -6.11 -11.03
N TYR A 27 -1.26 -6.12 -9.75
CA TYR A 27 -2.50 -5.48 -9.31
C TYR A 27 -2.24 -4.06 -8.81
N THR A 28 -3.15 -3.15 -9.12
CA THR A 28 -3.14 -1.81 -8.52
C THR A 28 -3.72 -1.83 -7.11
N VAL A 29 -2.96 -1.34 -6.13
CA VAL A 29 -3.32 -1.37 -4.70
C VAL A 29 -3.41 0.04 -4.14
N SER A 30 -4.53 0.37 -3.49
CA SER A 30 -4.65 1.55 -2.64
C SER A 30 -4.25 1.19 -1.21
N ILE A 31 -3.48 2.06 -0.56
CA ILE A 31 -3.09 1.88 0.83
C ILE A 31 -3.60 3.02 1.70
N PHE A 32 -3.98 2.70 2.93
CA PHE A 32 -4.37 3.69 3.92
C PHE A 32 -3.92 3.27 5.32
N ASN A 33 -3.54 4.23 6.14
CA ASN A 33 -3.26 4.01 7.55
C ASN A 33 -3.81 5.18 8.37
N ARG A 34 -4.23 4.92 9.62
CA ARG A 34 -4.73 5.98 10.52
C ARG A 34 -3.68 7.09 10.73
N SER A 35 -2.41 6.72 10.88
CA SER A 35 -1.29 7.65 10.95
C SER A 35 -0.72 7.85 9.54
N GLY A 36 -0.83 9.06 9.02
CA GLY A 36 -0.39 9.43 7.66
C GLY A 36 1.08 9.14 7.41
N ASP A 37 1.94 9.40 8.41
CA ASP A 37 3.39 9.16 8.34
C ASP A 37 3.74 7.73 7.90
N LYS A 38 2.93 6.73 8.28
CA LYS A 38 3.15 5.33 7.88
C LYS A 38 2.78 5.04 6.43
N THR A 39 1.82 5.77 5.88
CA THR A 39 1.52 5.71 4.46
C THR A 39 2.65 6.39 3.68
N ASP A 40 3.10 7.56 4.12
CA ASP A 40 4.19 8.30 3.46
C ASP A 40 5.51 7.50 3.48
N GLU A 41 5.81 6.83 4.58
CA GLU A 41 6.97 5.93 4.71
C GLU A 41 6.91 4.78 3.69
N VAL A 42 5.76 4.13 3.51
CA VAL A 42 5.59 3.05 2.53
C VAL A 42 5.84 3.55 1.10
N ILE A 43 5.30 4.73 0.77
CA ILE A 43 5.44 5.35 -0.55
C ILE A 43 6.89 5.77 -0.81
N ALA A 44 7.57 6.34 0.18
CA ALA A 44 8.95 6.78 0.06
C ALA A 44 9.94 5.61 -0.10
N GLU A 45 9.71 4.50 0.59
CA GLU A 45 10.55 3.29 0.49
C GLU A 45 10.29 2.50 -0.79
N ASN A 46 9.08 2.60 -1.36
CA ASN A 46 8.66 1.83 -2.52
C ASN A 46 8.10 2.78 -3.60
N PRO A 47 8.94 3.63 -4.22
CA PRO A 47 8.54 4.36 -5.40
C PRO A 47 8.27 3.33 -6.51
N GLY A 48 7.00 3.15 -6.84
CA GLY A 48 6.55 2.24 -7.91
C GLY A 48 7.18 2.55 -9.26
#